data_AF-A0A5R9QKP4-F1
#
_entry.id   AF-A0A5R9QKP4-F1
#
_cell.length_a   1.000
_cell.length_b   1.000
_cell.length_c   1.000
_cell.angle_alpha   90.00
_cell.angle_beta   90.00
_cell.angle_gamma   90.00
#
_symmetry.space_group_name_H-M   'P 1'
#
loop_
_entity.id
_entity.type
_entity.pdbx_description
1 polymer ?
#
loop_
_entity_poly.entity_id
_entity_poly.type
_entity_poly.pdbx_seq_one_letter_code
_entity_poly.pdbx_strand_id
1 'polypeptide(L)'
;MIYHYITETTPGKVLRQIKAEWGSNKIKSASNEVDNLRLFLTDKYGSLDFSIISEEALDSYIEHSLQTGEVTIEPQFILGPNNTSYKILVTINYIPPS
;
A
#
# COMPACT_ATOMS: atom_id res chain seq x y z
N MET A 1 1.04 8.54 -19.98
CA MET A 1 1.19 7.12 -20.39
C MET A 1 2.61 6.63 -20.11
N ILE A 2 2.92 6.28 -18.85
CA ILE A 2 4.21 5.68 -18.46
C ILE A 2 3.99 4.42 -17.59
N TYR A 3 2.86 4.32 -16.89
CA TYR A 3 2.59 3.19 -15.98
C TYR A 3 2.38 1.84 -16.66
N HIS A 4 1.74 1.79 -17.84
CA HIS A 4 1.56 0.54 -18.58
C HIS A 4 2.87 -0.08 -19.08
N TYR A 5 3.91 0.72 -19.31
CA TYR A 5 5.23 0.19 -19.70
C TYR A 5 6.01 -0.39 -18.53
N ILE A 6 5.80 0.10 -17.30
CA ILE A 6 6.54 -0.37 -16.12
C ILE A 6 6.04 -1.76 -15.70
N THR A 7 4.74 -2.05 -15.83
CA THR A 7 4.15 -3.31 -15.33
C THR A 7 4.46 -4.55 -16.15
N GLU A 8 4.81 -4.40 -17.44
CA GLU A 8 5.11 -5.54 -18.33
C GLU A 8 6.56 -6.03 -18.26
N THR A 9 7.51 -5.15 -17.90
CA THR A 9 8.94 -5.48 -17.87
C THR A 9 9.55 -5.51 -16.47
N THR A 10 8.83 -5.04 -15.45
CA THR A 10 9.31 -5.02 -14.07
C THR A 10 8.89 -6.29 -13.33
N PRO A 11 9.82 -7.04 -12.71
CA PRO A 11 9.46 -8.22 -11.93
C PRO A 11 8.41 -7.86 -10.87
N GLY A 12 7.35 -8.67 -10.74
CA GLY A 12 6.26 -8.40 -9.79
C GLY A 12 6.73 -8.20 -8.34
N LYS A 13 7.90 -8.76 -7.98
CA LYS A 13 8.56 -8.51 -6.70
C LYS A 13 8.94 -7.03 -6.52
N VAL A 14 9.60 -6.42 -7.50
CA VAL A 14 10.04 -5.02 -7.43
C VAL A 14 8.83 -4.08 -7.29
N LEU A 15 7.75 -4.35 -8.02
CA LEU A 15 6.51 -3.56 -7.90
C LEU A 15 5.87 -3.69 -6.51
N ARG A 16 5.87 -4.89 -5.92
CA ARG A 16 5.36 -5.09 -4.55
C ARG A 16 6.21 -4.36 -3.52
N GLN A 17 7.53 -4.39 -3.65
CA GLN A 17 8.45 -3.67 -2.76
C GLN A 17 8.19 -2.16 -2.78
N ILE A 18 8.13 -1.55 -3.96
CA ILE A 18 7.85 -0.11 -4.10
C ILE A 18 6.47 0.25 -3.49
N LYS A 19 5.46 -0.61 -3.67
CA LYS A 19 4.13 -0.42 -3.07
C LYS A 19 4.17 -0.51 -1.54
N ALA A 20 4.96 -1.43 -1.00
CA ALA A 20 5.14 -1.58 0.44
C ALA A 20 5.84 -0.37 1.05
N GLU A 21 6.94 0.08 0.44
CA GLU A 21 7.67 1.29 0.82
C GLU A 21 6.76 2.53 0.79
N TRP A 22 5.94 2.68 -0.26
CA TRP A 22 4.97 3.77 -0.34
C TRP A 22 3.95 3.72 0.81
N GLY A 23 3.43 2.52 1.12
CA GLY A 23 2.47 2.33 2.21
C GLY A 23 3.07 2.67 3.58
N SER A 24 4.28 2.16 3.86
CA SER A 24 5.02 2.42 5.09
C SER A 24 5.31 3.91 5.30
N ASN A 25 5.78 4.59 4.25
CA ASN A 25 5.99 6.04 4.26
C ASN A 25 4.71 6.82 4.60
N LYS A 26 3.57 6.45 4.00
CA LYS A 26 2.27 7.09 4.26
C LYS A 26 1.74 6.82 5.65
N ILE A 27 1.99 5.62 6.19
CA ILE A 27 1.63 5.25 7.57
C ILE A 27 2.40 6.14 8.55
N LYS A 28 3.71 6.24 8.39
CA LYS A 28 4.58 7.09 9.22
C LYS A 28 4.27 8.58 9.09
N SER A 29 3.90 9.04 7.90
CA SER A 29 3.54 10.44 7.66
C SER A 29 2.13 10.81 8.16
N ALA A 30 1.44 9.91 8.88
CA ALA A 30 0.08 10.12 9.37
C ALA A 30 -0.94 10.51 8.27
N SER A 31 -0.74 10.04 7.03
CA SER A 31 -1.67 10.34 5.94
C SER A 31 -3.01 9.62 6.15
N ASN A 32 -4.11 10.31 5.81
CA ASN A 32 -5.46 9.75 5.80
C ASN A 32 -5.72 8.82 4.60
N GLU A 33 -4.90 8.89 3.55
CA GLU A 33 -4.97 7.99 2.38
C GLU A 33 -4.80 6.51 2.75
N VAL A 34 -4.25 6.24 3.93
CA VAL A 34 -3.90 4.89 4.41
C VAL A 34 -4.59 4.52 5.72
N ASP A 35 -5.71 5.17 6.09
CA ASP A 35 -6.41 4.89 7.35
C ASP A 35 -6.85 3.42 7.45
N ASN A 36 -7.37 2.84 6.37
CA ASN A 36 -7.76 1.42 6.34
C ASN A 36 -6.54 0.50 6.51
N LEU A 37 -5.39 0.87 5.94
CA LEU A 37 -4.14 0.13 6.13
C LEU A 37 -3.65 0.27 7.57
N ARG A 38 -3.79 1.45 8.19
CA ARG A 38 -3.43 1.70 9.58
C ARG A 38 -4.23 0.81 10.53
N LEU A 39 -5.55 0.72 10.31
CA LEU A 39 -6.43 -0.17 11.07
C LEU A 39 -6.04 -1.64 10.89
N PHE A 40 -5.80 -2.07 9.65
CA PHE A 40 -5.33 -3.43 9.36
C PHE A 40 -4.00 -3.76 10.06
N LEU A 41 -3.02 -2.85 10.04
CA LEU A 41 -1.74 -3.05 10.70
C LEU A 41 -1.85 -3.03 12.23
N THR A 42 -2.85 -2.34 12.78
CA THR A 42 -3.10 -2.31 14.22
C THR A 42 -3.51 -3.69 14.75
N ASP A 43 -4.26 -4.47 13.96
CA ASP A 43 -4.61 -5.86 14.30
C ASP A 43 -3.34 -6.72 14.47
N LYS A 44 -2.33 -6.49 13.63
CA LYS A 44 -1.05 -7.20 13.70
C LYS A 44 -0.17 -6.78 14.88
N TYR A 45 0.01 -5.47 15.04
CA TYR A 45 1.02 -4.91 15.96
C TYR A 45 0.45 -4.54 17.34
N GLY A 46 -0.87 -4.55 17.51
CA GLY A 46 -1.54 -4.14 18.74
C GLY A 46 -1.35 -2.66 19.09
N SER A 47 -0.84 -1.84 18.16
CA SER A 47 -0.52 -0.44 18.37
C SER A 47 -0.97 0.42 17.18
N LEU A 48 -1.51 1.60 17.50
CA LEU A 48 -1.78 2.68 16.54
C LEU A 48 -0.57 3.61 16.38
N ASP A 49 0.41 3.51 17.26
CA ASP A 49 1.66 4.25 17.17
C ASP A 49 2.69 3.44 16.38
N PHE A 50 2.86 3.83 15.12
CA PHE A 50 3.82 3.22 14.18
C PHE A 50 5.20 3.87 14.26
N SER A 51 5.40 4.92 15.07
CA SER A 51 6.70 5.59 15.19
C SER A 51 7.78 4.70 15.83
N ILE A 52 7.35 3.74 16.64
CA ILE A 52 8.22 2.76 17.33
C ILE A 52 8.53 1.53 16.48
N ILE A 53 7.85 1.35 15.35
CA ILE A 53 8.04 0.23 14.44
C ILE A 53 9.05 0.65 13.36
N SER A 54 10.06 -0.18 13.11
CA SER A 54 11.06 0.12 12.07
C SER A 54 10.41 0.15 10.68
N GLU A 55 10.99 0.94 9.77
CA GLU A 55 10.51 1.01 8.38
C GLU A 55 10.56 -0.35 7.72
N GLU A 56 11.68 -1.04 7.86
CA GLU A 56 11.93 -2.35 7.27
C GLU A 56 10.90 -3.40 7.75
N ALA A 57 10.45 -3.33 9.01
CA ALA A 57 9.40 -4.21 9.52
C ALA A 57 8.03 -3.89 8.91
N LEU A 58 7.70 -2.60 8.74
CA LEU A 58 6.48 -2.18 8.07
C LEU A 58 6.50 -2.58 6.59
N ASP A 59 7.59 -2.30 5.89
CA ASP A 59 7.78 -2.66 4.48
C ASP A 59 7.63 -4.17 4.28
N SER A 60 8.33 -4.97 5.09
CA SER A 60 8.28 -6.43 5.01
C SER A 60 6.86 -6.97 5.23
N TYR A 61 6.13 -6.41 6.19
CA TYR A 61 4.77 -6.88 6.49
C TYR A 61 3.76 -6.44 5.43
N ILE A 62 3.86 -5.20 4.94
CA ILE A 62 3.00 -4.72 3.85
C ILE A 62 3.30 -5.49 2.56
N GLU A 63 4.58 -5.76 2.25
CA GLU A 63 4.96 -6.59 1.09
C GLU A 63 4.37 -7.99 1.20
N HIS A 64 4.45 -8.61 2.38
CA HIS A 64 3.82 -9.91 2.64
C HIS A 64 2.31 -9.85 2.39
N SER A 65 1.63 -8.84 2.94
CA SER A 65 0.18 -8.65 2.80
C SER A 65 -0.24 -8.40 1.34
N LEU A 66 0.61 -7.73 0.56
CA LEU A 66 0.43 -7.56 -0.90
C LEU A 66 0.63 -8.88 -1.64
N GLN A 67 1.57 -9.72 -1.20
CA GLN A 67 1.86 -11.01 -1.80
C GLN A 67 0.76 -12.05 -1.51
N THR A 68 0.19 -12.05 -0.31
CA THR A 68 -0.93 -12.92 0.09
C THR A 68 -2.28 -12.44 -0.45
N GLY A 69 -2.35 -11.20 -0.93
CA GLY A 69 -3.56 -10.58 -1.47
C GLY A 69 -4.48 -9.98 -0.40
N GLU A 70 -4.08 -9.97 0.86
CA GLU A 70 -4.79 -9.37 1.99
C GLU A 70 -4.92 -7.85 1.85
N VAL A 71 -3.94 -7.23 1.20
CA VAL A 71 -3.90 -5.81 0.87
C VAL A 71 -3.68 -5.63 -0.62
N THR A 72 -4.25 -4.59 -1.20
CA THR A 72 -3.98 -4.14 -2.56
C THR A 72 -3.69 -2.65 -2.55
N ILE A 73 -2.57 -2.25 -3.16
CA ILE A 73 -2.15 -0.85 -3.33
C ILE A 73 -1.93 -0.62 -4.82
N GLU A 74 -2.82 0.15 -5.45
CA GLU A 74 -2.78 0.37 -6.90
C GLU A 74 -3.10 1.83 -7.26
N PRO A 75 -2.48 2.38 -8.32
CA PRO A 75 -2.91 3.64 -8.88
C PRO A 75 -4.25 3.48 -9.61
N GLN A 76 -5.21 4.34 -9.27
CA GLN A 76 -6.42 4.54 -10.03
C GLN A 76 -6.28 5.81 -10.88
N PHE A 77 -6.24 5.63 -12.19
CA PHE A 77 -6.20 6.72 -13.16
C PHE A 77 -7.58 7.34 -13.34
N ILE A 78 -7.65 8.66 -13.32
CA ILE A 78 -8.86 9.43 -13.53
C ILE A 78 -8.68 10.17 -14.86
N LEU A 79 -9.48 9.77 -15.86
CA LEU A 79 -9.50 10.39 -17.18
C LEU A 79 -10.50 11.55 -17.16
N GLY A 80 -10.00 12.78 -17.20
CA GLY A 80 -10.81 13.99 -17.34
C GLY A 80 -10.51 14.74 -18.65
N PRO A 81 -11.34 15.73 -19.03
CA PRO A 81 -11.20 16.45 -20.30
C PRO A 81 -9.87 17.20 -20.50
N ASN A 82 -9.18 17.61 -19.43
CA ASN A 82 -8.05 18.55 -19.49
C ASN A 82 -6.73 18.07 -18.83
N ASN A 83 -6.64 16.85 -18.30
CA ASN A 83 -5.38 16.18 -17.92
C ASN A 83 -5.65 14.78 -17.35
N THR A 84 -4.65 13.91 -17.41
CA THR A 84 -4.66 12.64 -16.66
C THR A 84 -4.21 12.89 -15.22
N SER A 85 -5.08 12.67 -14.24
CA SER A 85 -4.70 12.60 -12.83
C SER A 85 -4.75 11.14 -12.34
N TYR A 86 -4.12 10.86 -11.20
CA TYR A 86 -4.24 9.56 -10.55
C TYR A 86 -4.32 9.74 -9.04
N LYS A 87 -4.92 8.76 -8.37
CA LYS A 87 -4.85 8.59 -6.92
C LYS A 87 -4.36 7.18 -6.61
N ILE A 88 -3.76 6.97 -5.44
CA ILE A 88 -3.45 5.60 -4.98
C ILE A 88 -4.64 5.10 -4.17
N LEU A 89 -5.11 3.91 -4.50
CA LEU A 89 -6.18 3.23 -3.78
C LEU A 89 -5.57 2.12 -2.92
N VAL A 90 -5.92 2.11 -1.65
CA VAL A 90 -5.58 1.03 -0.72
C VAL A 90 -6.84 0.26 -0.35
N THR A 91 -6.85 -1.04 -0.64
CA THR A 91 -7.97 -1.94 -0.38
C THR A 91 -7.53 -3.04 0.58
N ILE A 92 -8.34 -3.33 1.59
CA ILE A 92 -8.15 -4.44 2.51
C ILE A 92 -9.11 -5.55 2.09
N ASN A 93 -8.56 -6.68 1.66
CA ASN A 93 -9.32 -7.88 1.25
C ASN A 93 -9.39 -8.93 2.36
N TYR A 94 -8.60 -8.74 3.42
CA TYR A 94 -8.61 -9.59 4.60
C TYR A 94 -9.93 -9.45 5.37
N ILE A 95 -10.59 -10.58 5.62
CA ILE A 95 -11.74 -10.69 6.50
C ILE A 95 -11.24 -11.34 7.79
N PRO A 96 -11.21 -10.63 8.93
CA PRO A 96 -10.80 -11.23 10.19
C PRO A 96 -11.72 -12.40 10.56
N PRO A 97 -11.17 -13.50 11.10
CA PRO A 97 -12.00 -14.60 11.59
C PRO A 97 -12.90 -14.10 12.74
N SER A 98 -14.20 -14.45 12.65
CA SER A 98 -15.25 -14.08 13.62
C SER A 98 -15.09 -14.75 14.97
#